data_AF-A0A925DKL8-F1
#
_entry.id   AF-A0A925DKL8-F1
#
_cell.length_a   1.000
_cell.length_b   1.000
_cell.length_c   1.000
_cell.angle_alpha   90.00
_cell.angle_beta   90.00
_cell.angle_gamma   90.00
#
_symmetry.space_group_name_H-M   'P 1'
#
loop_
_entity.id
_entity.type
_entity.pdbx_description
1 polymer ?
#
loop_
_entity_poly.entity_id
_entity_poly.type
_entity_poly.pdbx_seq_one_letter_code
_entity_poly.pdbx_strand_id
1 'polypeptide(L)' 'AVRSGHHCAQPILRRFGLETTVRPSLAFYNTCEEVDRLVAVVTRLAGHRRLAH' A
#
# COMPACT_ATOMS: atom_id res chain seq x y z
N ALA A 1 5.69 -3.75 -8.18
CA ALA A 1 6.10 -2.34 -7.91
C ALA A 1 5.02 -1.62 -7.09
N VAL A 2 5.39 -0.61 -6.29
CA VAL A 2 4.43 0.23 -5.55
C VAL A 2 4.56 1.69 -5.99
N ARG A 3 3.46 2.43 -5.94
CA ARG A 3 3.44 3.89 -6.12
C ARG A 3 2.82 4.53 -4.88
N SER A 4 3.30 5.71 -4.51
CA SER A 4 2.69 6.56 -3.47
C SER A 4 2.12 7.84 -4.10
N GLY A 5 1.19 8.48 -3.41
CA GLY A 5 0.62 9.76 -3.82
C GLY A 5 -0.85 9.66 -4.23
N HIS A 6 -1.27 10.56 -5.12
CA HIS A 6 -2.67 10.69 -5.55
C HIS A 6 -3.06 9.75 -6.70
N HIS A 7 -2.10 9.12 -7.37
CA HIS A 7 -2.32 8.23 -8.54
C HIS A 7 -3.14 8.87 -9.67
N CYS A 8 -3.01 10.19 -9.88
CA CYS A 8 -3.86 10.98 -10.79
C CYS A 8 -5.37 10.88 -10.48
N ALA A 9 -5.72 10.57 -9.23
CA ALA A 9 -7.07 10.24 -8.78
C ALA A 9 -7.44 11.04 -7.51
N GLN A 10 -7.01 12.30 -7.43
CA GLN A 10 -7.25 13.15 -6.25
C GLN A 10 -8.74 13.30 -5.85
N PRO A 11 -9.71 13.40 -6.78
CA PRO A 11 -11.12 13.50 -6.41
C PRO A 11 -11.64 12.31 -5.59
N ILE A 12 -11.25 11.08 -5.96
CA ILE A 12 -11.70 9.88 -5.24
C ILE A 12 -10.98 9.74 -3.89
N LEU A 13 -9.70 10.10 -3.81
CA LEU A 13 -8.96 10.14 -2.54
C LEU A 13 -9.63 11.11 -1.54
N ARG A 14 -10.01 12.31 -1.99
CA ARG A 14 -10.75 13.28 -1.16
C ARG A 14 -12.10 12.75 -0.70
N ARG A 15 -12.85 12.04 -1.55
CA ARG A 15 -14.10 11.38 -1.15
C ARG A 15 -13.89 10.37 -0.01
N PHE A 16 -12.72 9.73 0.04
CA PHE A 16 -12.34 8.81 1.13
C PHE A 16 -11.66 9.51 2.32
N GLY A 17 -11.51 10.84 2.31
CA GLY A 17 -10.84 11.58 3.37
C GLY A 17 -9.32 11.33 3.45
N LEU A 18 -8.72 10.90 2.34
CA LEU A 18 -7.29 10.59 2.25
C LEU A 18 -6.60 11.59 1.33
N GLU A 19 -5.39 12.01 1.69
CA GLU A 19 -4.55 12.84 0.81
C GLU A 19 -3.64 11.98 -0.07
N THR A 20 -3.10 10.88 0.44
CA THR A 20 -2.23 9.99 -0.32
C THR A 20 -2.46 8.53 0.04
N THR A 21 -2.17 7.64 -0.90
CA THR A 21 -2.18 6.19 -0.66
C THR A 21 -0.96 5.54 -1.26
N VAL A 22 -0.56 4.39 -0.70
CA VAL A 22 0.38 3.48 -1.34
C VAL A 22 -0.42 2.41 -2.07
N ARG A 23 -0.15 2.23 -3.36
CA ARG A 23 -0.84 1.25 -4.21
C ARG A 23 0.16 0.24 -4.80
N PRO A 24 0.15 -1.02 -4.35
CA PRO A 24 0.80 -2.10 -5.09
C PRO A 24 0.05 -2.35 -6.40
N SER A 25 0.79 -2.53 -7.50
CA SER A 25 0.23 -2.90 -8.80
C SER A 25 0.81 -4.24 -9.22
N LEU A 26 -0.06 -5.23 -9.43
CA LEU A 26 0.29 -6.58 -9.86
C LEU A 26 0.07 -6.73 -11.37
N ALA A 27 0.80 -7.66 -11.99
CA ALA A 27 0.74 -8.02 -13.40
C ALA A 27 0.98 -9.53 -13.57
N PHE A 28 0.88 -10.03 -14.80
CA PHE A 28 0.96 -11.46 -15.12
C PHE A 28 2.26 -12.15 -14.68
N TYR A 29 3.34 -11.39 -14.55
CA TYR A 29 4.65 -11.89 -14.15
C TYR A 29 4.87 -11.89 -12.64
N ASN A 30 3.89 -11.45 -11.85
CA ASN A 30 3.99 -11.52 -10.40
C ASN A 30 3.64 -12.92 -9.88
N THR A 31 4.25 -13.28 -8.74
CA THR A 31 4.03 -14.59 -8.10
C THR A 31 3.29 -14.45 -6.77
N CYS A 32 2.70 -15.55 -6.29
CA CYS A 32 2.08 -15.58 -4.97
C CYS A 32 3.08 -15.27 -3.84
N GLU A 33 4.32 -15.78 -3.95
CA GLU A 33 5.38 -15.50 -2.96
C GLU A 33 5.72 -14.01 -2.87
N GLU A 34 5.63 -13.26 -3.97
CA GLU A 34 5.82 -11.80 -3.95
C GLU A 34 4.67 -11.10 -3.19
N VAL A 35 3.44 -11.60 -3.32
CA VAL A 35 2.27 -11.10 -2.57
C VAL A 35 2.43 -11.42 -1.08
N ASP A 36 2.84 -12.64 -0.75
CA ASP A 36 3.08 -13.06 0.63
C ASP A 36 4.16 -12.19 1.29
N ARG A 37 5.24 -11.91 0.55
CA ARG A 37 6.31 -11.00 1.01
C ARG A 37 5.79 -9.58 1.23
N LEU A 38 4.95 -9.06 0.34
CA LEU A 38 4.30 -7.75 0.51
C LEU A 38 3.46 -7.71 1.80
N VAL A 39 2.61 -8.72 2.02
CA VAL A 39 1.74 -8.80 3.21
C VAL A 39 2.56 -8.90 4.50
N ALA A 40 3.60 -9.74 4.52
CA ALA A 40 4.47 -9.90 5.68
C ALA A 40 5.14 -8.58 6.07
N VAL A 41 5.67 -7.83 5.08
CA VAL A 41 6.31 -6.53 5.33
C VAL A 41 5.31 -5.48 5.82
N VAL A 42 4.13 -5.36 5.18
CA VAL A 42 3.11 -4.39 5.60
C VAL A 42 2.62 -4.68 7.03
N THR A 43 2.38 -5.95 7.35
CA THR A 43 1.96 -6.39 8.69
C THR A 43 3.01 -6.04 9.73
N ARG A 44 4.29 -6.33 9.43
CA ARG A 44 5.42 -5.96 10.28
C ARG A 44 5.45 -4.46 10.53
N LEU A 45 5.39 -3.62 9.48
CA LEU A 45 5.44 -2.16 9.61
C LEU A 45 4.25 -1.60 10.42
N ALA A 46 3.05 -2.13 10.19
CA ALA A 46 1.86 -1.75 10.94
C ALA A 46 1.98 -2.10 12.44
N GLY A 47 2.60 -3.24 12.76
CA GLY A 47 2.90 -3.65 14.14
C GLY A 47 3.89 -2.73 14.85
N HIS A 48 4.99 -2.34 14.18
CA HIS A 48 5.98 -1.40 14.75
C HIS A 48 5.36 -0.05 15.09
N ARG A 49 4.42 0.42 14.27
CA ARG A 49 3.77 1.71 14.47
C ARG A 49 2.84 1.76 15.68
N ARG A 50 2.37 0.61 16.16
CA ARG A 50 1.54 0.49 17.38
C ARG A 50 2.35 0.46 18.68
N LEU A 51 3.66 0.22 18.61
CA LEU A 51 4.55 0.19 19.77
C LEU A 51 5.27 1.53 19.99
N ALA A 52 5.22 2.43 19.01
CA ALA A 52 5.82 3.76 19.05
C ALA A 52 4.85 4.87 19.49
N HIS A 53 3.64 4.49 19.90
CA HIS A 53 2.62 5.32 20.56
C HIS A 53 2.26 4.68 21.89
#